data_AF-A0AAV6C754-F1
#
_entry.id   AF-A0AAV6C754-F1
#
_cell.length_a   1.000
_cell.length_b   1.000
_cell.length_c   1.000
_cell.angle_alpha   90.00
_cell.angle_beta   90.00
_cell.angle_gamma   90.00
#
_symmetry.space_group_name_H-M   'P 1'
#
loop_
_entity.id
_entity.type
_entity.pdbx_description
1 polymer ?
#
loop_
_entity_poly.entity_id
_entity_poly.type
_entity_poly.pdbx_seq_one_letter_code
_entity_poly.pdbx_strand_id
1 'polypeptide(L)'
;QKRRLGSRYESYWYSMEKREWTKHSGWPVAADEWIRLKAWVVRRKMKLSALSRPGFAADVARIFREVFPLWAFTSLPRAAGRR
;
A
#
# COMPACT_ATOMS: atom_id res chain seq x y z
N GLN A 1 -3.31 7.20 -6.89
CA GLN A 1 -3.13 6.93 -5.44
C GLN A 1 -1.82 7.49 -4.90
N LYS A 2 -0.66 7.25 -5.56
CA LYS A 2 0.64 7.84 -5.20
C LYS A 2 0.61 9.34 -4.86
N ARG A 3 -0.02 10.18 -5.69
CA ARG A 3 -0.14 11.64 -5.42
C ARG A 3 -0.86 11.98 -4.11
N ARG A 4 -1.87 11.20 -3.73
CA ARG A 4 -2.70 11.42 -2.53
C ARG A 4 -2.04 10.89 -1.25
N LEU A 5 -1.30 9.80 -1.36
CA LEU A 5 -0.77 9.06 -0.20
C LEU A 5 0.74 9.24 -0.01
N GLY A 6 1.49 9.62 -1.04
CA GLY A 6 2.96 9.61 -1.03
C GLY A 6 3.62 10.54 -0.01
N SER A 7 2.96 11.63 0.41
CA SER A 7 3.48 12.50 1.48
C SER A 7 3.35 11.86 2.87
N ARG A 8 2.35 11.00 3.06
CA ARG A 8 1.97 10.44 4.36
C ARG A 8 2.34 8.98 4.53
N TYR A 9 2.63 8.29 3.44
CA TYR A 9 2.93 6.86 3.41
C TYR A 9 4.24 6.58 2.70
N GLU A 10 5.05 5.74 3.31
CA GLU A 10 6.09 4.97 2.64
C GLU A 10 5.45 3.84 1.84
N SER A 11 6.05 3.53 0.69
CA SER A 11 5.65 2.42 -0.15
C SER A 11 6.90 1.69 -0.61
N TYR A 12 6.86 0.37 -0.60
CA TYR A 12 7.83 -0.51 -1.24
C TYR A 12 7.14 -1.82 -1.59
N TRP A 13 7.62 -2.47 -2.63
CA TRP A 13 7.03 -3.71 -3.13
C TRP A 13 8.12 -4.72 -3.42
N TYR A 14 7.71 -5.97 -3.60
CA TYR A 14 8.61 -7.07 -3.86
C TYR A 14 8.26 -7.79 -5.14
N SER A 15 9.28 -8.21 -5.87
CA SER A 15 9.22 -9.15 -6.99
C SER A 15 10.02 -10.41 -6.65
N MET A 16 9.88 -11.43 -7.52
CA MET A 16 10.79 -12.58 -7.54
C MET A 16 11.68 -12.46 -8.76
N GLU A 17 12.99 -12.33 -8.56
CA GLU A 17 13.99 -12.24 -9.62
C GLU A 17 15.01 -13.34 -9.41
N LYS A 18 15.23 -14.20 -10.42
CA LYS A 18 16.12 -15.37 -10.30
C LYS A 18 15.86 -16.25 -9.06
N ARG A 19 14.59 -16.36 -8.64
CA ARG A 19 14.12 -17.06 -7.44
C ARG A 19 14.47 -16.40 -6.09
N GLU A 20 14.91 -15.14 -6.12
CA GLU A 20 15.18 -14.35 -4.93
C GLU A 20 14.14 -13.23 -4.77
N TRP A 21 13.88 -12.87 -3.52
CA TRP A 21 13.00 -11.74 -3.19
C TRP A 21 13.73 -10.43 -3.40
N THR A 22 13.36 -9.67 -4.43
CA THR A 22 13.91 -8.33 -4.68
C THR A 22 12.98 -7.27 -4.15
N LYS A 23 13.52 -6.34 -3.35
CA LYS A 23 12.78 -5.18 -2.83
C LYS A 23 12.93 -3.97 -3.76
N HIS A 24 11.80 -3.39 -4.15
CA HIS A 24 11.71 -2.19 -4.96
C HIS A 24 11.14 -1.03 -4.13
N SER A 25 11.79 0.13 -4.21
CA SER A 25 11.35 1.31 -3.45
C SER A 25 10.22 2.05 -4.17
N GLY A 26 9.33 2.66 -3.39
CA GLY A 26 8.24 3.47 -3.93
C GLY A 26 7.01 2.66 -4.32
N TRP A 27 6.24 3.23 -5.25
CA TRP A 27 4.96 2.67 -5.71
C TRP A 27 5.21 1.97 -7.05
N PRO A 28 4.59 0.81 -7.31
CA PRO A 28 4.51 0.29 -8.68
C PRO A 28 3.73 1.31 -9.54
N VAL A 29 4.30 1.68 -10.67
CA VAL A 29 3.76 2.66 -11.64
C VAL A 29 3.57 2.00 -13.00
N ALA A 30 4.55 1.23 -13.47
CA ALA A 30 4.52 0.62 -14.79
C ALA A 30 3.71 -0.68 -14.80
N ALA A 31 3.09 -1.00 -15.94
CA ALA A 31 2.20 -2.16 -16.06
C ALA A 31 2.91 -3.49 -15.77
N ASP A 32 4.17 -3.61 -16.16
CA ASP A 32 5.02 -4.77 -15.92
C ASP A 32 5.38 -4.93 -14.43
N GLU A 33 5.56 -3.83 -13.70
CA GLU A 33 5.78 -3.86 -12.25
C GLU A 33 4.58 -4.47 -11.54
N TRP A 34 3.35 -4.11 -11.95
CA TRP A 34 2.12 -4.70 -11.40
C TRP A 34 2.02 -6.21 -11.68
N ILE A 35 2.49 -6.67 -12.83
CA ILE A 35 2.50 -8.10 -13.19
C ILE A 35 3.53 -8.88 -12.34
N ARG A 36 4.69 -8.27 -12.07
CA ARG A 36 5.79 -8.90 -11.31
C ARG A 36 5.59 -8.82 -9.80
N LEU A 37 4.68 -7.98 -9.33
CA LEU A 37 4.41 -7.74 -7.93
C LEU A 37 3.99 -9.03 -7.21
N LYS A 38 4.74 -9.39 -6.16
CA LYS A 38 4.45 -10.53 -5.27
C LYS A 38 3.97 -10.09 -3.90
N ALA A 39 4.47 -8.97 -3.42
CA ALA A 39 4.01 -8.35 -2.18
C ALA A 39 4.11 -6.83 -2.30
N TRP A 40 3.22 -6.13 -1.61
CA TRP A 40 3.22 -4.68 -1.56
C TRP A 40 2.98 -4.17 -0.15
N VAL A 41 3.86 -3.30 0.33
CA VAL A 41 3.76 -2.70 1.67
C VAL A 41 3.54 -1.21 1.53
N VAL A 42 2.46 -0.73 2.17
CA VAL A 42 2.12 0.69 2.29
C VAL A 42 2.08 1.04 3.77
N ARG A 43 3.10 1.76 4.25
CA ARG A 43 3.31 2.05 5.68
C ARG A 43 3.05 3.52 5.96
N ARG A 44 2.22 3.83 6.97
CA ARG A 44 2.02 5.21 7.42
C ARG A 44 3.27 5.74 8.11
N LYS A 45 3.71 6.94 7.74
CA LYS A 45 4.71 7.70 8.48
C LYS A 45 4.03 8.35 9.70
N MET A 46 4.48 8.00 10.90
CA MET A 46 3.98 8.59 12.15
C MET A 46 5.17 8.96 13.05
N LYS A 47 5.04 10.09 13.75
CA LYS A 47 5.97 10.47 14.81
C LYS A 47 5.60 9.71 16.08
N LEU A 48 6.59 9.36 16.91
CA LEU A 48 6.35 8.66 18.17
C LEU A 48 5.40 9.46 19.10
N SER A 49 5.51 10.79 19.10
CA SER A 49 4.64 11.69 19.85
C SER A 49 3.16 11.66 19.44
N ALA A 50 2.81 11.02 18.31
CA ALA A 50 1.41 10.80 17.95
C ALA A 50 0.72 9.82 18.90
N LEU A 51 1.46 8.89 19.53
CA LEU A 51 0.90 7.89 20.45
C LEU A 51 0.23 8.52 21.68
N SER A 52 0.75 9.65 22.14
CA SER A 52 0.25 10.35 23.33
C SER A 52 -0.95 11.25 23.06
N ARG A 53 -1.37 11.40 21.79
CA ARG A 53 -2.48 12.29 21.44
C ARG A 53 -3.81 11.60 21.72
N PRO A 54 -4.80 12.26 22.36
CA PRO A 54 -6.12 11.69 22.59
C PRO A 54 -6.81 11.16 21.31
N GLY A 55 -6.51 11.76 20.14
CA GLY A 55 -7.07 11.36 18.85
C GLY A 55 -6.34 10.21 18.13
N PHE A 56 -5.33 9.58 18.73
CA PHE A 56 -4.49 8.58 18.06
C PHE A 56 -5.30 7.41 17.47
N ALA A 57 -6.26 6.87 18.21
CA ALA A 57 -7.10 5.78 17.72
C ALA A 57 -7.93 6.18 16.49
N ALA A 58 -8.46 7.41 16.47
CA ALA A 58 -9.20 7.93 15.32
C ALA A 58 -8.28 8.13 14.10
N ASP A 59 -7.03 8.55 14.33
CA ASP A 59 -6.02 8.64 13.27
C ASP A 59 -5.69 7.28 12.67
N VAL A 60 -5.53 6.24 13.51
CA VAL A 60 -5.33 4.85 13.06
C VAL A 60 -6.53 4.35 12.26
N ALA A 61 -7.76 4.56 12.74
CA ALA A 61 -8.97 4.18 12.01
C ALA A 61 -9.08 4.89 10.64
N ARG A 62 -8.58 6.12 10.53
CA ARG A 62 -8.53 6.85 9.25
C ARG A 62 -7.55 6.21 8.27
N ILE A 63 -6.43 5.64 8.74
CA ILE A 63 -5.46 4.96 7.87
C ILE A 63 -6.14 3.84 7.08
N PHE A 64 -6.93 2.99 7.73
CA PHE A 64 -7.64 1.89 7.06
C PHE A 64 -8.54 2.40 5.94
N ARG A 65 -9.30 3.48 6.17
CA ARG A 65 -10.13 4.11 5.13
C ARG A 65 -9.31 4.68 3.97
N GLU A 66 -8.13 5.23 4.25
CA GLU A 66 -7.25 5.79 3.22
C GLU A 66 -6.62 4.70 2.34
N VAL A 67 -6.22 3.56 2.92
CA VAL A 67 -5.58 2.45 2.19
C VAL A 67 -6.57 1.40 1.66
N PHE A 68 -7.81 1.40 2.13
CA PHE A 68 -8.84 0.43 1.70
C PHE A 68 -8.98 0.32 0.17
N PRO A 69 -8.99 1.41 -0.62
CA PRO A 69 -9.06 1.30 -2.09
C PRO A 69 -7.88 0.54 -2.71
N LEU A 70 -6.69 0.55 -2.07
CA LEU A 70 -5.53 -0.20 -2.55
C LEU A 70 -5.74 -1.68 -2.33
N TRP A 71 -6.14 -2.05 -1.10
CA TRP A 71 -6.47 -3.43 -0.77
C TRP A 71 -7.59 -3.97 -1.65
N ALA A 72 -8.65 -3.19 -1.85
CA ALA A 72 -9.76 -3.56 -2.71
C ALA A 72 -9.31 -3.83 -4.15
N PHE A 73 -8.40 -3.01 -4.68
CA PHE A 73 -7.85 -3.19 -6.02
C PHE A 73 -6.96 -4.45 -6.15
N THR A 74 -6.14 -4.74 -5.14
CA THR A 74 -5.16 -5.84 -5.21
C THR A 74 -5.69 -7.20 -4.74
N SER A 75 -6.69 -7.20 -3.87
CA SER A 75 -7.07 -8.39 -3.09
C SER A 75 -8.52 -8.80 -3.27
N LEU A 76 -9.41 -7.91 -3.75
CA LEU A 76 -10.72 -8.38 -4.19
C LEU A 76 -10.57 -8.97 -5.58
N PRO A 77 -11.01 -10.22 -5.80
CA PRO A 77 -11.17 -10.70 -7.15
C PRO A 77 -12.14 -9.74 -7.84
N ARG A 78 -11.67 -9.08 -8.90
CA ARG A 78 -12.55 -8.33 -9.80
C ARG A 78 -13.62 -9.34 -10.22
N ALA A 79 -14.87 -9.13 -9.82
CA ALA A 79 -15.95 -10.06 -10.07
C ALA A 79 -15.90 -10.49 -11.54
N ALA A 80 -15.40 -11.70 -11.78
CA ALA A 80 -15.38 -12.32 -13.08
C ALA A 80 -16.82 -12.76 -13.32
N GLY A 81 -17.63 -11.86 -13.87
CA GLY A 81 -19.04 -12.13 -14.09
C GLY A 81 -19.88 -10.88 -14.26
N ARG A 82 -19.82 -10.28 -15.46
CA ARG A 82 -20.95 -9.73 -16.24
C ARG A 82 -20.39 -9.03 -17.49
N ARG A 83 -20.13 -9.82 -18.52
CA ARG A 83 -20.68 -9.69 -19.87
C ARG A 83 -20.30 -10.93 -20.67
#